data_AF-A0A929YAJ9-F1
#
_entry.id   AF-A0A929YAJ9-F1
#
_cell.length_a   1.000
_cell.length_b   1.000
_cell.length_c   1.000
_cell.angle_alpha   90.00
_cell.angle_beta   90.00
_cell.angle_gamma   90.00
#
_symmetry.space_group_name_H-M   'P 1'
#
loop_
_entity.id
_entity.type
_entity.pdbx_description
1 polymer ?
#
loop_
_entity_poly.entity_id
_entity_poly.type
_entity_poly.pdbx_seq_one_letter_code
_entity_poly.pdbx_strand_id
1 'polypeptide(L)'
;KADTNLANMDKGMWAALIFLVVAIGLWVAEMVRGISRQIKKNKKIANAKTLYETNSDYQNGVRQAEEPNAQHFKAARVYITRDYVVSYQEGLEVFRIDQIRELYGYDQRRSSALMGFFFGVFASSRMDHYLVALTSDGEVHQFARLGMALKLHNQMVTLLMQKNQEMRLGRMNTPVSEVLQSQPMEKLNLAKVKGFYGSDDIWSGRSLNNFKVE
;
A
#
# COMPACT_ATOMS: atom_id res chain seq x y z
N LYS A 1 19.68 7.10 53.76
CA LYS A 1 18.63 7.87 53.07
C LYS A 1 19.19 8.30 51.73
N ALA A 2 18.60 7.88 50.62
CA ALA A 2 18.98 8.41 49.32
C ALA A 2 18.39 9.83 49.23
N ASP A 3 19.20 10.84 49.52
CA ASP A 3 18.83 12.23 49.29
C ASP A 3 18.78 12.43 47.78
N THR A 4 17.57 12.38 47.21
CA THR A 4 17.34 12.73 45.81
C THR A 4 17.53 14.23 45.65
N ASN A 5 18.77 14.62 45.32
CA ASN A 5 19.22 15.97 44.97
C ASN A 5 18.63 16.48 43.64
N LEU A 6 17.31 16.41 43.46
CA LEU A 6 16.64 17.02 42.30
C LEU A 6 16.75 18.55 42.31
N ALA A 7 16.91 19.16 43.50
CA ALA A 7 16.99 20.60 43.67
C ALA A 7 18.33 21.23 43.25
N ASN A 8 19.43 20.46 43.18
CA ASN A 8 20.77 20.94 42.81
C ASN A 8 21.20 20.50 41.40
N MET A 9 20.25 20.02 40.60
CA MET A 9 20.53 19.60 39.23
C MET A 9 20.77 20.81 38.32
N ASP A 10 21.91 20.80 37.63
CA ASP A 10 22.24 21.83 36.63
C ASP A 10 21.21 21.83 35.48
N LYS A 11 21.00 22.98 34.85
CA LYS A 11 20.06 23.18 33.75
C LYS A 11 20.31 22.21 32.60
N GLY A 12 21.57 21.86 32.32
CA GLY A 12 21.92 20.84 31.32
C GLY A 12 21.42 19.44 31.69
N MET A 13 21.41 19.10 32.97
CA MET A 13 20.97 17.81 33.48
C MET A 13 19.44 17.70 33.50
N TRP A 14 18.74 18.80 33.81
CA TRP A 14 17.28 18.92 33.62
C TRP A 14 16.88 18.82 32.15
N ALA A 15 17.61 19.48 31.25
CA ALA A 15 17.37 19.39 29.81
C ALA A 15 17.57 17.95 29.30
N ALA A 16 18.61 17.25 29.77
CA ALA A 16 18.87 15.85 29.43
C ALA A 16 17.75 14.91 29.92
N LEU A 17 17.23 15.12 31.14
CA LEU A 17 16.09 14.34 31.65
C LEU A 17 14.82 14.56 30.83
N ILE A 18 14.49 15.81 30.49
CA ILE A 18 13.33 16.12 29.66
C ILE A 18 13.46 15.47 28.29
N PHE A 19 14.65 15.56 27.67
CA PHE A 19 14.94 14.91 26.39
C PHE A 19 14.73 13.39 26.48
N LEU A 20 15.24 12.75 27.54
CA LEU A 20 15.08 11.31 27.75
C LEU A 20 13.62 10.90 27.91
N VAL A 21 12.83 11.64 28.70
CA VAL A 21 11.41 11.36 28.90
C VAL A 21 10.63 11.47 27.59
N VAL A 22 10.90 12.50 26.79
CA VAL A 22 10.29 12.67 25.46
C VAL A 22 10.70 11.54 24.52
N ALA A 23 11.98 11.16 24.49
CA ALA A 23 12.50 10.07 23.67
C ALA A 23 11.80 8.74 24.01
N ILE A 24 11.67 8.41 25.30
CA ILE A 24 10.98 7.20 25.77
C ILE A 24 9.51 7.23 25.35
N GLY A 25 8.82 8.36 25.54
CA GLY A 25 7.42 8.50 25.14
C GLY A 25 7.21 8.28 23.63
N LEU A 26 8.07 8.87 22.79
CA LEU A 26 8.04 8.67 21.34
C LEU A 26 8.35 7.22 20.96
N TRP A 27 9.31 6.58 21.63
CA TRP A 27 9.67 5.19 21.40
C TRP A 27 8.53 4.23 21.73
N VAL A 28 7.85 4.41 22.87
CA VAL A 28 6.68 3.62 23.25
C VAL A 28 5.55 3.78 22.23
N ALA A 29 5.27 5.00 21.78
CA ALA A 29 4.24 5.24 20.77
C ALA A 29 4.56 4.55 19.42
N GLU A 30 5.82 4.56 18.99
CA GLU A 30 6.25 3.81 17.81
C GLU A 30 6.15 2.30 18.01
N MET A 31 6.48 1.79 19.20
CA MET A 31 6.34 0.37 19.54
C MET A 31 4.88 -0.08 19.46
N VAL A 32 3.94 0.67 20.03
CA VAL A 32 2.49 0.38 19.96
C VAL A 32 2.01 0.37 18.51
N ARG A 33 2.43 1.34 17.68
CA ARG A 33 2.12 1.35 16.24
C ARG A 33 2.71 0.14 15.52
N GLY A 34 3.91 -0.28 15.90
CA GLY A 34 4.56 -1.50 15.41
C GLY A 34 3.75 -2.75 15.71
N ILE A 35 3.33 -2.92 16.97
CA ILE A 35 2.50 -4.05 17.42
C ILE A 35 1.17 -4.07 16.68
N SER A 36 0.47 -2.94 16.56
CA SER A 36 -0.81 -2.86 15.83
C SER A 36 -0.67 -3.31 14.37
N ARG A 37 0.39 -2.86 13.68
CA ARG A 37 0.70 -3.30 12.32
C ARG A 37 0.98 -4.80 12.25
N GLN A 38 1.69 -5.34 13.23
CA GLN A 38 2.00 -6.76 13.28
C GLN A 38 0.76 -7.62 13.53
N ILE A 39 -0.17 -7.18 14.39
CA ILE A 39 -1.46 -7.84 14.60
C ILE A 39 -2.26 -7.88 13.29
N LYS A 40 -2.35 -6.75 12.58
CA LYS A 40 -3.04 -6.69 11.27
C LYS A 40 -2.43 -7.66 10.27
N LYS A 41 -1.09 -7.71 10.19
CA LYS A 41 -0.36 -8.66 9.33
C LYS A 41 -0.66 -10.11 9.72
N ASN A 42 -0.65 -10.45 11.00
CA ASN A 42 -0.95 -11.79 11.47
C ASN A 42 -2.39 -12.20 11.13
N LYS A 43 -3.36 -11.28 11.26
CA LYS A 43 -4.75 -11.52 10.83
C LYS A 43 -4.84 -11.79 9.32
N LYS A 44 -4.14 -11.01 8.50
CA LYS A 44 -4.08 -11.24 7.04
C LYS A 44 -3.47 -12.60 6.71
N ILE A 45 -2.39 -13.00 7.38
CA ILE A 45 -1.76 -14.32 7.18
C ILE A 45 -2.70 -15.45 7.58
N ALA A 46 -3.41 -15.32 8.70
CA ALA A 46 -4.39 -16.31 9.12
C ALA A 46 -5.53 -16.43 8.09
N ASN A 47 -6.06 -15.30 7.61
CA ASN A 47 -7.08 -15.29 6.56
C ASN A 47 -6.58 -15.93 5.26
N ALA A 48 -5.35 -15.62 4.85
CA ALA A 48 -4.72 -16.21 3.68
C ALA A 48 -4.62 -17.74 3.77
N LYS A 49 -4.30 -18.28 4.95
CA LYS A 49 -4.29 -19.74 5.18
C LYS A 49 -5.68 -20.34 5.01
N THR A 50 -6.69 -19.73 5.63
CA THR A 50 -8.08 -20.17 5.49
C THR A 50 -8.52 -20.12 4.03
N LEU A 51 -8.23 -19.04 3.30
CA LEU A 51 -8.57 -18.90 1.88
C LEU A 51 -7.82 -19.94 1.02
N TYR A 52 -6.56 -20.23 1.32
CA TYR A 52 -5.82 -21.28 0.63
C TYR A 52 -6.42 -22.67 0.85
N GLU A 53 -7.02 -22.94 2.01
CA GLU A 53 -7.67 -24.23 2.29
C GLU A 53 -9.09 -24.33 1.69
N THR A 54 -9.78 -23.20 1.55
CA THR A 54 -11.24 -23.18 1.27
C THR A 54 -11.64 -22.59 -0.08
N ASN A 55 -10.78 -21.79 -0.73
CA ASN A 55 -11.12 -21.05 -1.93
C ASN A 55 -10.24 -21.50 -3.12
N SER A 56 -10.90 -22.07 -4.14
CA SER A 56 -10.24 -22.57 -5.36
C SER A 56 -9.59 -21.48 -6.20
N ASP A 57 -10.17 -20.29 -6.27
CA ASP A 57 -9.60 -19.16 -7.01
C ASP A 57 -8.32 -18.66 -6.33
N TYR A 58 -8.33 -18.63 -4.99
CA TYR A 58 -7.14 -18.29 -4.22
C TYR A 58 -6.01 -19.30 -4.45
N GLN A 59 -6.30 -20.61 -4.38
CA GLN A 59 -5.33 -21.67 -4.70
C GLN A 59 -4.79 -21.55 -6.12
N ASN A 60 -5.67 -21.30 -7.10
CA ASN A 60 -5.27 -21.16 -8.50
C ASN A 60 -4.35 -19.96 -8.71
N GLY A 61 -4.64 -18.81 -8.11
CA GLY A 61 -3.76 -17.65 -8.20
C GLY A 61 -2.38 -17.91 -7.60
N VAL A 62 -2.30 -18.59 -6.46
CA VAL A 62 -1.02 -19.00 -5.86
C VAL A 62 -0.25 -19.94 -6.81
N ARG A 63 -0.91 -20.96 -7.36
CA ARG A 63 -0.29 -21.88 -8.32
C ARG A 63 0.22 -21.17 -9.57
N GLN A 64 -0.56 -20.23 -10.11
CA GLN A 64 -0.13 -19.45 -11.28
C GLN A 64 1.08 -18.55 -11.00
N ALA A 65 1.35 -18.19 -9.74
CA ALA A 65 2.56 -17.42 -9.41
C ALA A 65 3.86 -18.23 -9.59
N GLU A 66 3.76 -19.56 -9.61
CA GLU A 66 4.89 -20.48 -9.85
C GLU A 66 5.09 -20.78 -11.35
N GLU A 67 4.14 -20.37 -12.20
CA GLU A 67 4.24 -20.58 -13.64
C GLU A 67 5.31 -19.67 -14.28
N PRO A 68 5.99 -20.14 -15.36
CA PRO A 68 7.04 -19.36 -16.02
C PRO A 68 6.54 -18.08 -16.71
N ASN A 69 5.23 -17.96 -16.92
CA ASN A 69 4.59 -16.78 -17.50
C ASN A 69 4.29 -15.67 -16.45
N ALA A 70 4.50 -15.95 -15.16
CA ALA A 70 4.23 -15.01 -14.08
C ALA A 70 5.29 -13.91 -14.04
N GLN A 71 4.87 -12.66 -14.16
CA GLN A 71 5.79 -11.52 -14.09
C GLN A 71 6.00 -11.12 -12.64
N HIS A 72 7.26 -11.23 -12.18
CA HIS A 72 7.64 -10.93 -10.80
C HIS A 72 8.17 -9.51 -10.64
N PHE A 73 7.43 -8.67 -9.91
CA PHE A 73 7.85 -7.33 -9.51
C PHE A 73 8.44 -7.35 -8.11
N LYS A 74 9.71 -7.78 -7.99
CA LYS A 74 10.44 -7.95 -6.72
C LYS A 74 10.34 -6.75 -5.78
N ALA A 75 10.49 -5.54 -6.31
CA ALA A 75 10.47 -4.31 -5.53
C ALA A 75 9.09 -4.02 -4.89
N ALA A 76 8.01 -4.39 -5.59
CA ALA A 76 6.64 -4.22 -5.10
C ALA A 76 6.12 -5.44 -4.31
N ARG A 77 6.83 -6.59 -4.38
CA ARG A 77 6.41 -7.89 -3.82
C ARG A 77 5.10 -8.39 -4.41
N VAL A 78 5.01 -8.33 -5.74
CA VAL A 78 3.82 -8.72 -6.51
C VAL A 78 4.20 -9.64 -7.66
N TYR A 79 3.38 -10.65 -7.89
CA TYR A 79 3.32 -11.39 -9.15
C TYR A 79 2.06 -10.98 -9.90
N ILE A 80 2.21 -10.68 -11.18
CA ILE A 80 1.08 -10.55 -12.09
C ILE A 80 1.13 -11.76 -13.02
N THR A 81 0.15 -12.63 -12.84
CA THR A 81 0.07 -13.92 -13.54
C THR A 81 -0.78 -13.79 -14.81
N ARG A 82 -1.24 -14.91 -15.38
CA ARG A 82 -2.17 -14.86 -16.50
C ARG A 82 -3.49 -14.21 -16.07
N ASP A 83 -4.08 -14.70 -14.98
CA ASP A 83 -5.45 -14.38 -14.58
C ASP A 83 -5.55 -13.65 -13.22
N TYR A 84 -4.48 -13.65 -12.42
CA TYR A 84 -4.48 -13.15 -11.04
C TYR A 84 -3.36 -12.14 -10.75
N VAL A 85 -3.64 -11.26 -9.79
CA VAL A 85 -2.61 -10.51 -9.06
C VAL A 85 -2.38 -11.21 -7.74
N VAL A 86 -1.11 -11.49 -7.44
CA VAL A 86 -0.68 -12.12 -6.17
C VAL A 86 0.30 -11.19 -5.48
N SER A 87 -0.13 -10.55 -4.40
CA SER A 87 0.72 -9.70 -3.56
C SER A 87 1.11 -10.41 -2.28
N TYR A 88 2.35 -10.23 -1.82
CA TYR A 88 2.84 -10.75 -0.55
C TYR A 88 3.47 -9.65 0.32
N GLN A 89 3.06 -8.39 0.13
CA GLN A 89 3.66 -7.24 0.80
C GLN A 89 3.37 -7.18 2.30
N GLU A 90 2.10 -7.33 2.69
CA GLU A 90 1.63 -7.26 4.08
C GLU A 90 0.83 -8.52 4.49
N GLY A 91 1.08 -9.63 3.80
CA GLY A 91 0.25 -10.82 3.80
C GLY A 91 -0.02 -11.24 2.36
N LEU A 92 -0.38 -12.50 2.15
CA LEU A 92 -0.69 -13.00 0.82
C LEU A 92 -2.10 -12.54 0.44
N GLU A 93 -2.22 -11.80 -0.66
CA GLU A 93 -3.48 -11.36 -1.26
C GLU A 93 -3.53 -11.85 -2.70
N VAL A 94 -4.65 -12.45 -3.07
CA VAL A 94 -4.88 -13.01 -4.40
C VAL A 94 -6.24 -12.55 -4.85
N PHE A 95 -6.29 -11.91 -6.02
CA PHE A 95 -7.55 -11.49 -6.64
C PHE A 95 -7.44 -11.57 -8.16
N ARG A 96 -8.58 -11.75 -8.82
CA ARG A 96 -8.60 -11.92 -10.26
C ARG A 96 -8.48 -10.59 -10.98
N ILE A 97 -7.75 -10.60 -12.10
CA ILE A 97 -7.50 -9.40 -12.92
C ILE A 97 -8.78 -8.94 -13.61
N ASP A 98 -9.64 -9.86 -14.05
CA ASP A 98 -10.91 -9.55 -14.73
C ASP A 98 -11.97 -8.94 -13.79
N GLN A 99 -11.83 -9.16 -12.49
CA GLN A 99 -12.72 -8.57 -11.47
C GLN A 99 -12.33 -7.14 -11.11
N ILE A 100 -11.17 -6.63 -11.54
CA ILE A 100 -10.74 -5.26 -11.25
C ILE A 100 -11.66 -4.26 -11.97
N ARG A 101 -12.36 -3.44 -11.19
CA ARG A 101 -13.24 -2.36 -11.68
C ARG A 101 -12.53 -1.03 -11.72
N GLU A 102 -11.87 -0.67 -10.62
CA GLU A 102 -11.14 0.59 -10.49
C GLU A 102 -9.71 0.30 -10.02
N LEU A 103 -8.75 1.00 -10.62
CA LEU A 103 -7.34 0.91 -10.26
C LEU A 103 -6.79 2.32 -10.10
N TYR A 104 -6.29 2.65 -8.92
CA TYR A 104 -5.79 3.98 -8.61
C TYR A 104 -4.56 3.92 -7.70
N GLY A 105 -3.83 5.03 -7.66
CA GLY A 105 -2.73 5.23 -6.73
C GLY A 105 -3.10 6.16 -5.58
N TYR A 106 -2.41 6.02 -4.46
CA TYR A 106 -2.43 7.04 -3.41
C TYR A 106 -1.07 7.10 -2.71
N ASP A 107 -0.78 8.25 -2.13
CA ASP A 107 0.52 8.58 -1.58
C ASP A 107 0.42 8.71 -0.07
N GLN A 108 1.02 7.78 0.67
CA GLN A 108 1.02 7.83 2.12
C GLN A 108 2.32 8.44 2.63
N ARG A 109 2.22 9.57 3.32
CA ARG A 109 3.35 10.10 4.11
C ARG A 109 3.52 9.25 5.36
N ARG A 110 4.65 8.55 5.45
CA ARG A 110 5.07 7.84 6.64
C ARG A 110 6.06 8.73 7.39
N SER A 111 5.61 9.31 8.49
CA SER A 111 6.48 10.01 9.43
C SER A 111 6.93 9.09 10.56
N SER A 112 8.21 9.13 10.91
CA SER A 112 8.73 8.58 12.17
C SER A 112 9.10 9.74 13.07
N ALA A 113 8.34 9.91 14.14
CA ALA A 113 8.57 10.95 15.12
C ALA A 113 9.89 10.72 15.86
N LEU A 114 10.28 9.45 16.07
CA LEU A 114 11.54 9.08 16.67
C LEU A 114 12.73 9.45 15.76
N MET A 115 12.65 9.14 14.46
CA MET A 115 13.69 9.56 13.51
C MET A 115 13.77 11.08 13.38
N GLY A 116 12.63 11.77 13.41
CA GLY A 116 12.61 13.24 13.42
C GLY A 116 13.24 13.84 14.67
N PHE A 117 13.04 13.21 15.81
CA PHE A 117 13.60 13.63 17.09
C PHE A 117 15.12 13.42 17.16
N PHE A 118 15.64 12.28 16.68
CA PHE A 118 17.08 11.99 16.74
C PHE A 118 17.89 12.57 15.57
N PHE A 119 17.31 12.69 14.38
CA PHE A 119 18.04 13.00 13.14
C PHE A 119 17.47 14.19 12.35
N GLY A 120 16.52 14.92 12.94
CA GLY A 120 15.90 16.10 12.33
C GLY A 120 14.78 15.78 11.35
N VAL A 121 14.03 16.82 10.98
CA VAL A 121 12.74 16.72 10.25
C VAL A 121 12.90 16.04 8.87
N PHE A 122 14.02 16.22 8.18
CA PHE A 122 14.24 15.61 6.86
C PHE A 122 14.43 14.09 6.93
N ALA A 123 14.95 13.55 8.03
CA ALA A 123 15.06 12.11 8.26
C ALA A 123 13.71 11.47 8.66
N SER A 124 12.75 12.30 9.08
CA SER A 124 11.47 11.84 9.62
C SER A 124 10.46 11.44 8.55
N SER A 125 10.56 11.98 7.33
CA SER A 125 9.52 11.87 6.31
C SER A 125 9.93 10.95 5.16
N ARG A 126 9.12 9.93 4.90
CA ARG A 126 9.18 9.12 3.68
C ARG A 126 7.82 9.13 3.00
N MET A 127 7.81 9.19 1.68
CA MET A 127 6.59 9.00 0.90
C MET A 127 6.56 7.55 0.41
N ASP A 128 5.45 6.87 0.63
CA ASP A 128 5.16 5.58 0.04
C ASP A 128 4.05 5.75 -1.00
N HIS A 129 4.28 5.24 -2.20
CA HIS A 129 3.29 5.21 -3.26
C HIS A 129 2.63 3.84 -3.28
N TYR A 130 1.31 3.77 -3.27
CA TYR A 130 0.55 2.52 -3.33
C TYR A 130 -0.21 2.39 -4.65
N LEU A 131 -0.44 1.16 -5.08
CA LEU A 131 -1.50 0.81 -6.04
C LEU A 131 -2.60 0.07 -5.31
N VAL A 132 -3.83 0.44 -5.63
CA VAL A 132 -5.03 -0.12 -5.04
C VAL A 132 -5.99 -0.52 -6.13
N ALA A 133 -6.45 -1.76 -6.07
CA ALA A 133 -7.50 -2.29 -6.92
C ALA A 133 -8.80 -2.39 -6.12
N LEU A 134 -9.90 -1.97 -6.74
CA LEU A 134 -11.25 -2.23 -6.29
C LEU A 134 -11.84 -3.32 -7.18
N THR A 135 -12.23 -4.44 -6.60
CA THR A 135 -12.80 -5.58 -7.31
C THR A 135 -14.33 -5.49 -7.38
N SER A 136 -14.94 -6.27 -8.25
CA SER A 136 -16.39 -6.25 -8.51
C SER A 136 -17.26 -6.67 -7.33
N ASP A 137 -16.69 -7.40 -6.38
CA ASP A 137 -17.29 -7.77 -5.09
C ASP A 137 -17.23 -6.63 -4.05
N GLY A 138 -16.60 -5.50 -4.38
CA GLY A 138 -16.45 -4.35 -3.50
C GLY A 138 -15.26 -4.43 -2.56
N GLU A 139 -14.37 -5.43 -2.71
CA GLU A 139 -13.15 -5.52 -1.93
C GLU A 139 -12.07 -4.54 -2.41
N VAL A 140 -11.29 -4.03 -1.45
CA VAL A 140 -10.20 -3.07 -1.69
C VAL A 140 -8.87 -3.76 -1.42
N HIS A 141 -8.06 -3.93 -2.46
CA HIS A 141 -6.77 -4.61 -2.41
C HIS A 141 -5.62 -3.63 -2.57
N GLN A 142 -4.84 -3.43 -1.51
CA GLN A 142 -3.60 -2.65 -1.53
C GLN A 142 -2.44 -3.56 -1.89
N PHE A 143 -2.26 -3.78 -3.19
CA PHE A 143 -1.45 -4.90 -3.65
C PHE A 143 0.01 -4.52 -3.93
N ALA A 144 0.33 -3.28 -4.22
CA ALA A 144 1.72 -2.84 -4.43
C ALA A 144 2.02 -1.57 -3.66
N ARG A 145 3.22 -1.50 -3.07
CA ARG A 145 3.80 -0.24 -2.57
C ARG A 145 5.25 -0.10 -2.95
N LEU A 146 5.64 1.12 -3.29
CA LEU A 146 6.99 1.52 -3.64
C LEU A 146 7.39 2.78 -2.88
N GLY A 147 8.62 2.83 -2.37
CA GLY A 147 9.17 4.02 -1.71
C GLY A 147 9.74 5.05 -2.69
N MET A 148 10.08 4.66 -3.92
CA MET A 148 10.58 5.53 -4.99
C MET A 148 10.28 4.93 -6.37
N ALA A 149 10.17 5.79 -7.38
CA ALA A 149 10.00 5.48 -8.81
C ALA A 149 8.64 4.86 -9.22
N LEU A 150 7.73 5.71 -9.71
CA LEU A 150 6.43 5.34 -10.30
C LEU A 150 6.54 4.50 -11.59
N LYS A 151 7.73 4.33 -12.18
CA LYS A 151 7.94 3.57 -13.43
C LYS A 151 7.50 2.11 -13.30
N LEU A 152 7.74 1.48 -12.15
CA LEU A 152 7.28 0.11 -11.88
C LEU A 152 5.76 0.04 -11.78
N HIS A 153 5.11 1.04 -11.19
CA HIS A 153 3.65 1.14 -11.21
C HIS A 153 3.14 1.26 -12.65
N ASN A 154 3.75 2.09 -13.49
CA ASN A 154 3.38 2.17 -14.91
C ASN A 154 3.47 0.80 -15.60
N GLN A 155 4.57 0.06 -15.39
CA GLN A 155 4.74 -1.28 -15.98
C GLN A 155 3.67 -2.27 -15.52
N MET A 156 3.37 -2.30 -14.22
CA MET A 156 2.33 -3.17 -13.66
C MET A 156 0.95 -2.79 -14.21
N VAL A 157 0.59 -1.51 -14.23
CA VAL A 157 -0.71 -1.07 -14.75
C VAL A 157 -0.82 -1.34 -16.25
N THR A 158 0.23 -1.11 -17.04
CA THR A 158 0.24 -1.48 -18.47
C THR A 158 -0.06 -2.97 -18.65
N LEU A 159 0.57 -3.85 -17.87
CA LEU A 159 0.33 -5.29 -17.96
C LEU A 159 -1.11 -5.66 -17.57
N LEU A 160 -1.68 -5.00 -16.55
CA LEU A 160 -3.07 -5.20 -16.15
C LEU A 160 -4.04 -4.71 -17.23
N MET A 161 -3.77 -3.57 -17.87
CA MET A 161 -4.58 -3.01 -18.96
C MET A 161 -4.65 -3.94 -20.18
N GLN A 162 -3.55 -4.64 -20.47
CA GLN A 162 -3.50 -5.63 -21.54
C GLN A 162 -4.41 -6.84 -21.26
N LYS A 163 -4.61 -7.18 -19.99
CA LYS A 163 -5.36 -8.34 -19.52
C LYS A 163 -6.81 -8.03 -19.18
N ASN A 164 -7.11 -6.80 -18.78
CA ASN A 164 -8.45 -6.31 -18.47
C ASN A 164 -8.62 -4.87 -19.00
N GLN A 165 -9.41 -4.72 -20.07
CA GLN A 165 -9.72 -3.44 -20.70
C GLN A 165 -10.97 -2.76 -20.15
N GLU A 166 -11.79 -3.48 -19.37
CA GLU A 166 -13.01 -2.97 -18.73
C GLU A 166 -12.72 -2.17 -17.45
N MET A 167 -11.47 -2.25 -16.98
CA MET A 167 -10.94 -1.49 -15.86
C MET A 167 -11.02 0.03 -16.12
N ARG A 168 -11.17 0.78 -15.02
CA ARG A 168 -11.07 2.23 -14.98
C ARG A 168 -9.84 2.66 -14.18
N LEU A 169 -9.18 3.71 -14.64
CA LEU A 169 -7.97 4.24 -14.04
C LEU A 169 -8.24 5.54 -13.29
N GLY A 170 -7.74 5.61 -12.06
CA GLY A 170 -7.84 6.78 -11.20
C GLY A 170 -9.26 7.08 -10.72
N ARG A 171 -9.38 8.08 -9.85
CA ARG A 171 -10.65 8.45 -9.21
C ARG A 171 -11.65 9.17 -10.12
N MET A 172 -11.16 9.57 -11.29
CA MET A 172 -11.96 10.22 -12.33
C MET A 172 -12.53 9.22 -13.33
N ASN A 173 -12.38 7.91 -13.08
CA ASN A 173 -13.00 6.84 -13.85
C ASN A 173 -12.60 6.80 -15.32
N THR A 174 -11.37 7.21 -15.65
CA THR A 174 -10.85 7.21 -17.01
C THR A 174 -10.81 5.77 -17.54
N PRO A 175 -11.62 5.42 -18.56
CA PRO A 175 -11.61 4.07 -19.13
C PRO A 175 -10.23 3.73 -19.70
N VAL A 176 -9.81 2.48 -19.57
CA VAL A 176 -8.56 2.00 -20.18
C VAL A 176 -8.54 2.24 -21.69
N SER A 177 -9.68 2.08 -22.37
CA SER A 177 -9.82 2.37 -23.80
C SER A 177 -9.45 3.82 -24.17
N GLU A 178 -9.84 4.81 -23.36
CA GLU A 178 -9.49 6.22 -23.57
C GLU A 178 -7.97 6.46 -23.39
N VAL A 179 -7.37 5.78 -22.42
CA VAL A 179 -5.91 5.86 -22.20
C VAL A 179 -5.14 5.21 -23.34
N LEU A 180 -5.62 4.07 -23.85
CA LEU A 180 -5.01 3.36 -24.98
C LEU A 180 -5.12 4.15 -26.30
N GLN A 181 -6.17 4.97 -26.47
CA GLN A 181 -6.32 5.85 -27.63
C GLN A 181 -5.42 7.08 -27.57
N SER A 182 -5.16 7.60 -26.36
CA SER A 182 -4.42 8.85 -26.16
C SER A 182 -2.89 8.67 -26.14
N GLN A 183 -2.39 7.47 -25.83
CA GLN A 183 -0.96 7.18 -25.83
C GLN A 183 -0.67 5.68 -26.01
N PRO A 184 0.45 5.32 -26.66
CA PRO A 184 0.88 3.92 -26.71
C PRO A 184 1.21 3.42 -25.30
N MET A 185 0.89 2.15 -25.02
CA MET A 185 1.06 1.50 -23.72
C MET A 185 2.46 1.62 -23.12
N GLU A 186 3.48 1.66 -23.98
CA GLU A 186 4.90 1.80 -23.61
C GLU A 186 5.24 3.18 -23.03
N LYS A 187 4.42 4.19 -23.32
CA LYS A 187 4.57 5.56 -22.85
C LYS A 187 3.60 5.91 -21.70
N LEU A 188 2.90 4.91 -21.14
CA LEU A 188 1.97 5.13 -20.03
C LEU A 188 2.66 5.90 -18.90
N ASN A 189 2.11 7.07 -18.58
CA ASN A 189 2.50 7.84 -17.43
C ASN A 189 1.30 8.05 -16.51
N LEU A 190 1.22 7.23 -15.46
CA LEU A 190 0.13 7.26 -14.49
C LEU A 190 0.01 8.61 -13.78
N ALA A 191 1.09 9.38 -13.62
CA ALA A 191 1.02 10.72 -13.02
C ALA A 191 0.27 11.73 -13.91
N LYS A 192 0.12 11.46 -15.22
CA LYS A 192 -0.67 12.28 -16.14
C LYS A 192 -2.12 11.81 -16.24
N VAL A 193 -2.44 10.60 -15.77
CA VAL A 193 -3.82 10.09 -15.76
C VAL A 193 -4.57 10.83 -14.66
N LYS A 194 -5.67 11.48 -15.03
CA LYS A 194 -6.41 12.39 -14.15
C LYS A 194 -6.91 11.64 -12.92
N GLY A 195 -6.54 12.12 -11.73
CA GLY A 195 -6.97 11.53 -10.46
C GLY A 195 -6.37 10.15 -10.17
N PHE A 196 -5.29 9.75 -10.84
CA PHE A 196 -4.62 8.50 -10.54
C PHE A 196 -3.74 8.59 -9.29
N TYR A 197 -2.91 9.64 -9.14
CA TYR A 197 -2.15 9.96 -7.92
C TYR A 197 -2.58 11.33 -7.37
N GLY A 198 -2.08 11.70 -6.18
CA GLY A 198 -2.31 13.01 -5.56
C GLY A 198 -3.35 13.04 -4.44
N SER A 199 -3.80 11.87 -3.97
CA SER A 199 -4.56 11.75 -2.72
C SER A 199 -3.77 10.93 -1.70
N ASP A 200 -4.01 11.21 -0.42
CA ASP A 200 -3.37 10.64 0.75
C ASP A 200 -4.17 9.52 1.44
N ASP A 201 -5.43 9.34 1.05
CA ASP A 201 -6.35 8.37 1.64
C ASP A 201 -6.69 7.20 0.72
N ILE A 202 -7.03 6.05 1.30
CA ILE A 202 -7.57 4.91 0.57
C ILE A 202 -9.03 5.23 0.22
N TRP A 203 -9.35 5.26 -1.07
CA TRP A 203 -10.70 5.46 -1.55
C TRP A 203 -11.42 4.11 -1.67
N SER A 204 -12.50 3.90 -0.92
CA SER A 204 -13.33 2.69 -1.05
C SER A 204 -14.17 2.65 -2.34
N GLY A 205 -13.74 3.35 -3.39
CA GLY A 205 -14.50 3.57 -4.62
C GLY A 205 -15.82 4.31 -4.40
N ARG A 206 -16.65 4.30 -5.44
CA ARG A 206 -18.07 4.71 -5.35
C ARG A 206 -18.98 3.55 -4.89
N SER A 207 -18.41 2.38 -4.60
CA SER A 207 -19.16 1.20 -4.19
C SER A 207 -19.44 1.23 -2.70
N LEU A 208 -20.58 1.81 -2.34
CA LEU A 208 -21.50 1.12 -1.45
C LEU A 208 -22.98 1.44 -1.73
N ASN A 209 -23.34 2.45 -2.54
CA ASN A 209 -24.73 2.70 -2.95
C ASN A 209 -24.78 3.70 -4.12
N ASN A 210 -24.88 3.28 -5.39
CA ASN A 210 -25.42 4.11 -6.49
C ASN A 210 -25.52 3.42 -7.87
N PHE A 211 -25.79 2.12 -7.92
CA PHE A 211 -26.35 1.51 -9.14
C PHE A 211 -27.52 0.61 -8.74
N LYS A 212 -28.62 1.23 -8.29
CA LYS A 212 -29.95 0.69 -8.60
C LYS A 212 -30.19 1.04 -10.06
N VAL A 213 -30.18 0.04 -10.92
CA VAL A 213 -30.84 0.14 -12.22
C VAL A 213 -32.33 0.09 -11.89
N GLU A 214 -33.01 1.24 -12.00
CA GLU A 214 -34.43 1.28 -12.34
C GLU A 214 -34.57 1.09 -13.85
#